data_AF-A0A422QPN0-F1
#
_entry.id   AF-A0A422QPN0-F1
#
_cell.length_a   1.000
_cell.length_b   1.000
_cell.length_c   1.000
_cell.angle_alpha   90.00
_cell.angle_beta   90.00
_cell.angle_gamma   90.00
#
_symmetry.space_group_name_H-M   'P 1'
#
loop_
_entity.id
_entity.type
_entity.pdbx_description
1 polymer ?
#
loop_
_entity_poly.entity_id
_entity_poly.type
_entity_poly.pdbx_seq_one_letter_code
_entity_poly.pdbx_strand_id
1 'polypeptide(L)'
;IGSFLINFIGEPHIAGLSHADAARYVSMYWGGALVGRFIGFAVMRYVSPGKSLAVTALGSIALVLTATFTEGSLAMWAIVAVGLCNSIMFPTIFSM
;
A
#
# COMPACT_ATOMS: atom_id res chain seq x y z
N ILE A 1 -0.45 10.97 -2.62
CA ILE A 1 -0.99 9.63 -2.29
C ILE A 1 -2.36 9.71 -1.62
N GLY A 2 -2.54 10.39 -0.48
CA GLY A 2 -3.84 10.45 0.19
C GLY A 2 -4.98 11.03 -0.67
N SER A 3 -4.74 12.13 -1.39
CA SER A 3 -5.72 12.72 -2.30
C SER A 3 -6.12 11.81 -3.46
N PHE A 4 -5.14 11.16 -4.10
CA PHE A 4 -5.40 10.17 -5.15
C PHE A 4 -6.19 8.97 -4.64
N LEU A 5 -5.85 8.48 -3.45
CA LEU A 5 -6.53 7.35 -2.81
C LEU A 5 -7.98 7.70 -2.47
N ILE A 6 -8.24 8.92 -2.00
CA ILE A 6 -9.61 9.43 -1.80
C ILE A 6 -10.39 9.48 -3.11
N ASN A 7 -9.79 10.01 -4.17
CA ASN A 7 -10.46 10.09 -5.48
C ASN A 7 -10.73 8.71 -6.06
N PHE A 8 -9.76 7.79 -6.01
CA PHE A 8 -9.90 6.42 -6.49
C PHE A 8 -10.99 5.65 -5.75
N ILE A 9 -11.07 5.78 -4.44
CA ILE A 9 -12.12 5.13 -3.63
C ILE A 9 -13.49 5.78 -3.85
N GLY A 10 -13.52 7.09 -4.14
CA GLY A 10 -14.75 7.81 -4.46
C GLY A 10 -15.36 7.46 -5.82
N GLU A 11 -14.60 6.78 -6.69
CA GLU A 11 -15.06 6.39 -8.02
C GLU A 11 -16.22 5.36 -7.93
N PRO A 12 -17.31 5.52 -8.71
CA PRO A 12 -18.52 4.70 -8.57
C PRO A 12 -18.31 3.20 -8.77
N HIS A 13 -17.39 2.82 -9.66
CA HIS A 13 -17.06 1.42 -9.95
C HIS A 13 -16.07 0.79 -8.94
N ILE A 14 -15.51 1.59 -8.03
CA ILE A 14 -14.58 1.11 -6.99
C ILE A 14 -15.31 0.96 -5.66
N ALA A 15 -15.75 2.06 -5.06
CA ALA A 15 -16.53 2.00 -3.83
C ALA A 15 -17.62 3.07 -3.76
N GLY A 16 -17.57 4.10 -4.62
CA GLY A 16 -18.56 5.17 -4.68
C GLY A 16 -18.72 5.92 -3.36
N LEU A 17 -17.69 5.92 -2.52
CA LEU A 17 -17.76 6.48 -1.16
C LEU A 17 -17.64 8.00 -1.17
N SER A 18 -18.26 8.63 -0.19
CA SER A 18 -18.05 10.06 0.04
C SER A 18 -16.57 10.34 0.37
N HIS A 19 -16.08 11.54 0.08
CA HIS A 19 -14.71 11.93 0.42
C HIS A 19 -14.41 11.78 1.93
N ALA A 20 -15.41 12.03 2.79
CA ALA A 20 -15.29 11.87 4.23
C ALA A 20 -15.09 10.40 4.64
N ASP A 21 -15.84 9.48 4.01
CA ASP A 21 -15.70 8.05 4.28
C ASP A 21 -14.41 7.48 3.70
N ALA A 22 -14.03 7.91 2.50
CA ALA A 22 -12.77 7.55 1.85
C ALA A 22 -11.55 7.98 2.68
N ALA A 23 -11.62 9.10 3.41
CA ALA A 23 -10.56 9.56 4.29
C ALA A 23 -10.23 8.55 5.42
N ARG A 24 -11.22 7.75 5.88
CA ARG A 24 -10.96 6.68 6.86
C ARG A 24 -10.04 5.60 6.27
N TYR A 25 -10.18 5.27 4.99
CA TYR A 25 -9.30 4.32 4.32
C TYR A 25 -7.89 4.87 4.11
N VAL A 26 -7.74 6.18 3.92
CA VAL A 26 -6.42 6.83 3.94
C VAL A 26 -5.74 6.64 5.30
N SER A 27 -6.49 6.79 6.39
CA SER A 27 -5.93 6.53 7.72
C SER A 27 -5.49 5.07 7.90
N MET A 28 -6.23 4.12 7.32
CA MET A 28 -5.83 2.70 7.29
C MET A 28 -4.59 2.47 6.41
N TYR A 29 -4.44 3.16 5.27
CA TYR A 29 -3.23 3.09 4.45
C TYR A 29 -1.99 3.52 5.24
N TRP A 30 -2.07 4.64 5.96
CA TRP A 30 -0.96 5.11 6.79
C TRP A 30 -0.73 4.24 8.03
N GLY A 31 -1.80 3.71 8.64
CA GLY A 31 -1.70 2.73 9.72
C GLY A 31 -1.03 1.44 9.27
N GLY A 32 -1.41 0.92 8.10
CA GLY A 32 -0.77 -0.21 7.45
C GLY A 32 0.69 0.07 7.13
N ALA A 33 1.02 1.29 6.68
CA ALA A 33 2.41 1.70 6.49
C ALA A 33 3.21 1.65 7.81
N LEU A 34 2.66 2.13 8.93
CA LEU A 34 3.31 2.01 10.24
C LEU A 34 3.57 0.54 10.61
N VAL A 35 2.58 -0.33 10.43
CA VAL A 35 2.74 -1.79 10.64
C VAL A 35 3.82 -2.37 9.72
N GLY A 36 3.83 -1.95 8.45
CA GLY A 36 4.82 -2.36 7.46
C GLY A 36 6.26 -2.04 7.86
N ARG A 37 6.49 -0.93 8.58
CA ARG A 37 7.82 -0.61 9.13
C ARG A 37 8.27 -1.62 10.18
N PHE A 38 7.40 -2.03 11.09
CA PHE A 38 7.74 -3.03 12.11
C PHE A 38 8.03 -4.39 11.48
N ILE A 39 7.20 -4.80 10.50
CA ILE A 39 7.43 -6.03 9.73
C ILE A 39 8.75 -5.93 8.96
N GLY A 40 8.99 -4.82 8.26
CA GLY A 40 10.22 -4.58 7.52
C GLY A 40 11.46 -4.69 8.39
N PHE A 41 11.45 -4.06 9.57
CA PHE A 41 12.55 -4.17 10.54
C PHE A 41 12.77 -5.62 11.01
N ALA A 42 11.69 -6.35 11.29
CA ALA A 42 11.78 -7.75 11.69
C ALA A 42 12.33 -8.64 10.56
N VAL A 43 11.89 -8.44 9.32
CA VAL A 43 12.34 -9.19 8.14
C VAL A 43 13.81 -8.90 7.82
N MET A 44 14.24 -7.64 7.91
CA MET A 44 15.63 -7.24 7.66
C MET A 44 16.63 -7.81 8.67
N ARG A 45 16.18 -8.31 9.84
CA ARG A 45 17.05 -9.08 10.75
C ARG A 45 17.50 -10.42 10.17
N TYR A 46 16.76 -10.98 9.22
CA TYR A 46 16.99 -12.31 8.67
C TYR A 46 17.24 -12.32 7.15
N VAL A 47 16.83 -11.27 6.44
CA VAL A 47 16.89 -11.16 4.98
C VAL A 47 17.69 -9.93 4.59
N SER A 48 18.54 -10.03 3.56
CA SER A 48 19.31 -8.88 3.08
C SER A 48 18.40 -7.75 2.59
N PRO A 49 18.80 -6.47 2.76
CA PRO A 49 18.01 -5.31 2.32
C PRO A 49 17.60 -5.40 0.85
N GLY A 50 18.51 -5.78 -0.05
CA GLY A 50 18.22 -5.91 -1.48
C GLY A 50 17.18 -6.97 -1.82
N LYS A 51 17.17 -8.12 -1.14
CA LYS A 51 16.15 -9.16 -1.34
C LYS A 51 14.79 -8.71 -0.80
N SER A 52 14.77 -8.07 0.36
CA SER A 52 13.55 -7.51 0.95
C SER A 52 12.94 -6.44 0.04
N LEU A 53 13.77 -5.59 -0.57
CA LEU A 53 13.36 -4.60 -1.55
C LEU A 53 12.76 -5.25 -2.79
N ALA A 54 13.41 -6.28 -3.35
CA ALA A 54 12.91 -6.97 -4.54
C ALA A 54 11.53 -7.61 -4.31
N VAL A 55 11.34 -8.30 -3.19
CA VAL A 55 10.07 -8.96 -2.86
C VAL A 55 8.95 -7.93 -2.64
N THR A 56 9.23 -6.86 -1.89
CA THR A 56 8.23 -5.82 -1.61
C THR A 56 7.89 -5.00 -2.85
N ALA A 57 8.86 -4.74 -3.73
CA ALA A 57 8.64 -4.11 -5.02
C ALA A 57 7.74 -4.97 -5.92
N LEU A 58 8.04 -6.26 -6.08
CA LEU A 58 7.21 -7.19 -6.85
C LEU A 58 5.79 -7.30 -6.28
N GLY A 59 5.66 -7.36 -4.96
CA GLY A 59 4.35 -7.34 -4.29
C GLY A 59 3.57 -6.05 -4.58
N SER A 60 4.24 -4.89 -4.53
CA SER A 60 3.59 -3.61 -4.83
C SER A 60 3.11 -3.52 -6.29
N ILE A 61 3.91 -4.04 -7.23
CA ILE A 61 3.53 -4.11 -8.66
C ILE A 61 2.30 -5.00 -8.83
N ALA A 62 2.28 -6.18 -8.21
CA ALA A 62 1.14 -7.09 -8.28
C ALA A 62 -0.14 -6.44 -7.73
N LEU A 63 -0.05 -5.79 -6.56
CA LEU A 63 -1.18 -5.08 -5.94
C LEU A 63 -1.70 -3.93 -6.80
N VAL A 64 -0.82 -3.14 -7.41
CA VAL A 64 -1.22 -2.05 -8.31
C VAL A 64 -1.89 -2.60 -9.58
N LEU A 65 -1.36 -3.69 -10.15
CA LEU A 65 -1.99 -4.35 -11.29
C LEU A 65 -3.38 -4.89 -10.90
N THR A 66 -3.51 -5.54 -9.75
CA THR A 66 -4.82 -5.98 -9.23
C THR A 66 -5.77 -4.79 -9.10
N ALA A 67 -5.33 -3.68 -8.50
CA ALA A 67 -6.17 -2.49 -8.38
C ALA A 67 -6.57 -1.85 -9.73
N THR A 68 -5.73 -2.01 -10.76
CA THR A 68 -5.99 -1.47 -12.10
C THR A 68 -6.97 -2.33 -12.90
N PHE A 69 -6.91 -3.66 -12.73
CA PHE A 69 -7.72 -4.61 -13.50
C PHE A 69 -8.93 -5.16 -12.76
N THR A 70 -9.12 -4.79 -11.50
CA THR A 70 -10.27 -5.21 -10.70
C THR A 70 -11.08 -4.00 -10.29
N GLU A 71 -12.33 -4.25 -9.93
CA GLU A 71 -13.28 -3.24 -9.48
C GLU A 71 -13.77 -3.55 -8.06
N GLY A 72 -14.56 -2.66 -7.49
CA GLY A 72 -15.17 -2.89 -6.19
C GLY A 72 -14.19 -2.79 -5.02
N SER A 73 -14.57 -3.46 -3.92
CA SER A 73 -13.78 -3.49 -2.69
C SER A 73 -12.40 -4.12 -2.85
N LEU A 74 -12.22 -5.02 -3.83
CA LEU A 74 -10.93 -5.66 -4.08
C LEU A 74 -9.89 -4.65 -4.53
N ALA A 75 -10.26 -3.77 -5.47
CA ALA A 75 -9.38 -2.71 -5.97
C ALA A 75 -9.02 -1.71 -4.87
N MET A 76 -10.01 -1.35 -4.04
CA MET A 76 -9.81 -0.49 -2.87
C MET A 76 -8.78 -1.09 -1.89
N TRP A 77 -9.00 -2.32 -1.43
CA TRP A 77 -8.10 -2.96 -0.47
C TRP A 77 -6.71 -3.23 -1.06
N ALA A 78 -6.62 -3.51 -2.36
CA ALA A 78 -5.34 -3.67 -3.04
C ALA A 78 -4.49 -2.39 -2.95
N ILE A 79 -5.06 -1.21 -3.25
CA ILE A 79 -4.35 0.08 -3.11
C ILE A 79 -4.03 0.41 -1.65
N VAL A 80 -4.93 0.09 -0.70
CA VAL A 80 -4.63 0.29 0.73
C VAL A 80 -3.43 -0.57 1.16
N ALA A 81 -3.37 -1.83 0.70
CA ALA A 81 -2.29 -2.76 1.00
C ALA A 81 -0.94 -2.35 0.38
N VAL A 82 -0.92 -1.59 -0.73
CA VAL A 82 0.33 -1.02 -1.29
C VAL A 82 1.08 -0.18 -0.24
N GLY A 83 0.38 0.44 0.70
CA GLY A 83 0.98 1.21 1.79
C GLY A 83 1.95 0.40 2.65
N LEU A 84 1.67 -0.89 2.88
CA LEU A 84 2.56 -1.81 3.60
C LEU A 84 3.88 -2.02 2.84
N CYS A 85 3.80 -2.32 1.55
CA CYS A 85 4.98 -2.53 0.70
C CYS A 85 5.82 -1.26 0.60
N ASN A 86 5.18 -0.12 0.34
CA ASN A 86 5.86 1.17 0.20
C ASN A 86 6.61 1.57 1.49
N SER A 87 6.07 1.20 2.65
CA SER A 87 6.68 1.50 3.94
C SER A 87 8.02 0.79 4.19
N ILE A 88 8.22 -0.39 3.59
CA ILE A 88 9.49 -1.14 3.67
C ILE A 88 10.47 -0.61 2.62
N MET A 89 10.00 -0.26 1.43
CA MET A 89 10.84 0.23 0.34
C MET A 89 11.57 1.52 0.71
N PHE A 90 10.88 2.50 1.30
CA PHE A 90 11.47 3.79 1.66
C PHE A 90 12.73 3.68 2.54
N PRO A 91 12.69 3.09 3.76
CA PRO A 91 13.89 2.97 4.59
C PRO A 91 14.96 2.12 3.91
N THR A 92 14.58 1.07 3.18
CA THR A 92 15.54 0.18 2.51
C THR A 92 16.36 0.91 1.45
N ILE A 93 15.71 1.75 0.63
CA ILE A 93 16.36 2.53 -0.43
C ILE A 93 17.26 3.62 0.17
N PHE A 94 16.81 4.34 1.21
CA PHE A 94 17.57 5.44 1.81
C PHE A 94 18.62 5.00 2.84
N SER A 95 18.59 3.75 3.27
CA SER A 95 19.59 3.18 4.19
C SER A 95 20.82 2.57 3.50
N MET A 96 20.77 2.41 2.17
CA MET A 96 21.86 1.92 1.32
C MET A 96 22.62 3.10 0.71
#